data_AF-A0A956AM25-F1
#
_entry.id   AF-A0A956AM25-F1
#
_cell.length_a   1.000
_cell.length_b   1.000
_cell.length_c   1.000
_cell.angle_alpha   90.00
_cell.angle_beta   90.00
_cell.angle_gamma   90.00
#
_symmetry.space_group_name_H-M   'P 1'
#
loop_
_entity.id
_entity.type
_entity.pdbx_description
1 polymer ?
#
loop_
_entity_poly.entity_id
_entity_poly.type
_entity_poly.pdbx_seq_one_letter_code
_entity_poly.pdbx_strand_id
1 'polypeptide(L)'
;MPQEPTETPPRDRPLVRTGAPPKLWLVVSSVLLGLALLLPVASAQRQHRVRAGQTLAAIARRHHVSLSNLAGANRLRTTARLMVGQVLVVPEEGVAYVAVGQTLSQVARENNVTSEQLARANRIEVDTMLQPGQRLVLPGHENTAAARQQYGRPRNPGVVTFFRFSSRETLRIRVLDSRGRPRRAARTQLSRLMRERGSDATHEVDERLMRLLVQVSDHFGGRKLYIISGFRGAGGYTRESSRHTRGQAVDFRMDRVSNTEVRDYCRQLPDTGVGYYPNSTFVHLDTRQSSAYWVDYSRSGEAPQYRRRGGGAAGAAGDEEGDSAADASEPD
;
A
#
# COMPACT_ATOMS: atom_id res chain seq x y z
N MET A 1 -35.91 -90.11 40.85
CA MET A 1 -36.83 -89.28 41.65
C MET A 1 -36.04 -88.65 42.78
N PRO A 2 -36.24 -87.38 43.18
CA PRO A 2 -37.13 -86.36 42.56
C PRO A 2 -36.47 -85.00 42.23
N GLN A 3 -37.01 -84.35 41.18
CA GLN A 3 -37.20 -82.89 41.01
C GLN A 3 -36.04 -81.90 40.78
N GLU A 4 -36.42 -80.86 40.02
CA GLU A 4 -35.76 -79.62 39.57
C GLU A 4 -36.30 -78.42 40.41
N PRO A 5 -36.05 -77.12 40.10
CA PRO A 5 -34.96 -76.43 39.38
C PRO A 5 -34.45 -75.14 40.12
N THR A 6 -33.89 -74.18 39.36
CA THR A 6 -34.04 -72.69 39.42
C THR A 6 -32.85 -71.78 39.81
N GLU A 7 -32.82 -70.63 39.11
CA GLU A 7 -32.15 -69.33 39.33
C GLU A 7 -30.64 -69.15 39.09
N THR A 8 -30.31 -67.95 38.59
CA THR A 8 -28.99 -67.50 38.11
C THR A 8 -28.60 -66.18 38.78
N PRO A 9 -27.35 -66.04 39.25
CA PRO A 9 -26.67 -64.74 39.19
C PRO A 9 -25.22 -64.82 38.65
N PRO A 10 -24.65 -63.72 38.10
CA PRO A 10 -23.39 -63.78 37.35
C PRO A 10 -22.15 -63.18 38.06
N ARG A 11 -20.97 -63.47 37.45
CA ARG A 11 -19.60 -62.92 37.68
C ARG A 11 -18.79 -63.56 38.82
N ASP A 12 -17.58 -64.05 38.51
CA ASP A 12 -16.34 -63.31 38.82
C ASP A 12 -15.06 -63.84 38.12
N ARG A 13 -14.12 -62.91 37.82
CA ARG A 13 -12.64 -63.08 37.67
C ARG A 13 -12.08 -64.05 36.58
N PRO A 14 -10.78 -63.90 36.19
CA PRO A 14 -9.61 -64.24 37.02
C PRO A 14 -8.80 -63.05 37.59
N LEU A 15 -7.96 -63.35 38.59
CA LEU A 15 -6.93 -62.49 39.19
C LEU A 15 -5.53 -63.04 38.77
N VAL A 16 -4.56 -62.23 38.33
CA VAL A 16 -3.47 -61.61 39.16
C VAL A 16 -2.65 -62.69 39.90
N ARG A 17 -1.31 -62.83 39.77
CA ARG A 17 -0.17 -61.95 39.38
C ARG A 17 0.94 -62.85 38.70
N THR A 18 2.25 -62.59 38.53
CA THR A 18 3.24 -61.61 39.06
C THR A 18 4.48 -61.48 38.13
N GLY A 19 5.16 -60.32 38.12
CA GLY A 19 6.62 -60.22 37.90
C GLY A 19 7.13 -59.93 36.47
N ALA A 20 8.11 -59.04 36.23
CA ALA A 20 8.77 -58.09 37.15
C ALA A 20 9.11 -56.72 36.46
N PRO A 21 10.28 -56.04 36.60
CA PRO A 21 10.31 -54.61 36.98
C PRO A 21 11.01 -53.69 35.93
N PRO A 22 11.40 -52.43 36.25
CA PRO A 22 10.76 -51.39 37.04
C PRO A 22 10.56 -50.04 36.28
N LYS A 23 9.69 -49.18 36.83
CA LYS A 23 9.75 -47.70 36.83
C LYS A 23 10.46 -46.97 35.67
N LEU A 24 9.69 -46.33 34.78
CA LEU A 24 10.05 -45.02 34.20
C LEU A 24 8.93 -44.01 34.51
N TRP A 25 9.26 -42.71 34.47
CA TRP A 25 8.48 -41.65 35.13
C TRP A 25 7.14 -41.31 34.46
N LEU A 26 6.17 -40.97 35.31
CA LEU A 26 5.02 -40.15 34.94
C LEU A 26 5.49 -38.74 34.56
N VAL A 27 5.50 -38.42 33.27
CA VAL A 27 5.41 -37.03 32.80
C VAL A 27 3.94 -36.75 32.50
N VAL A 28 3.25 -36.13 33.46
CA VAL A 28 1.82 -35.80 33.32
C VAL A 28 1.66 -34.62 32.36
N SER A 29 0.93 -34.88 31.28
CA SER A 29 0.17 -33.94 30.43
C SER A 29 0.37 -32.44 30.69
N SER A 30 1.10 -31.76 29.79
CA SER A 30 1.06 -30.30 29.61
C SER A 30 1.55 -29.86 28.22
N VAL A 31 1.05 -30.51 27.16
CA VAL A 31 1.24 -30.05 25.76
C VAL A 31 -0.13 -29.66 25.17
N LEU A 32 -0.68 -28.57 25.70
CA LEU A 32 -1.96 -27.98 25.27
C LEU A 32 -1.85 -26.48 24.96
N LEU A 33 -0.68 -26.05 24.50
CA LEU A 33 -0.48 -24.72 23.91
C LEU A 33 0.62 -24.81 22.84
N GLY A 34 0.30 -24.53 21.57
CA GLY A 34 1.29 -24.61 20.49
C GLY A 34 0.72 -24.76 19.09
N LEU A 35 -0.45 -25.40 18.92
CA LEU A 35 -1.17 -25.36 17.63
C LEU A 35 -1.86 -23.99 17.49
N ALA A 36 -1.06 -22.97 17.17
CA ALA A 36 -1.57 -21.69 16.70
C ALA A 36 -2.42 -21.95 15.47
N LEU A 37 -3.74 -21.84 15.63
CA LEU A 37 -4.69 -22.08 14.56
C LEU A 37 -4.55 -20.96 13.53
N LEU A 38 -3.66 -21.18 12.56
CA LEU A 38 -3.54 -20.41 11.32
C LEU A 38 -4.79 -20.64 10.47
N LEU A 39 -5.94 -20.21 10.99
CA LEU A 39 -7.03 -19.76 10.15
C LEU A 39 -6.39 -18.75 9.17
N PRO A 40 -6.42 -19.00 7.84
CA PRO A 40 -6.09 -17.93 6.93
C PRO A 40 -7.03 -16.78 7.28
N VAL A 41 -6.48 -15.59 7.55
CA VAL A 41 -7.29 -14.40 7.84
C VAL A 41 -8.05 -14.11 6.56
N ALA A 42 -9.24 -14.69 6.48
CA ALA A 42 -10.05 -14.67 5.27
C ALA A 42 -10.45 -13.23 5.05
N SER A 43 -9.72 -12.56 4.15
CA SER A 43 -10.08 -11.23 3.71
C SER A 43 -11.54 -11.31 3.30
N ALA A 44 -12.40 -10.56 3.99
CA ALA A 44 -13.84 -10.56 3.77
C ALA A 44 -14.11 -9.89 2.42
N GLN A 45 -13.82 -10.64 1.36
CA GLN A 45 -13.69 -10.15 0.01
C GLN A 45 -15.07 -9.68 -0.42
N ARG A 46 -15.17 -8.40 -0.77
CA ARG A 46 -16.45 -7.71 -0.76
C ARG A 46 -17.38 -8.32 -1.81
N GLN A 47 -18.52 -8.86 -1.41
CA GLN A 47 -19.46 -9.47 -2.34
C GLN A 47 -20.57 -8.51 -2.77
N HIS A 48 -21.07 -8.69 -3.99
CA HIS A 48 -22.25 -8.02 -4.51
C HIS A 48 -23.18 -9.04 -5.18
N ARG A 49 -24.38 -9.24 -4.62
CA ARG A 49 -25.43 -10.05 -5.27
C ARG A 49 -26.13 -9.23 -6.37
N VAL A 50 -26.08 -9.74 -7.60
CA VAL A 50 -26.69 -9.16 -8.81
C VAL A 50 -28.20 -9.07 -8.64
N ARG A 51 -28.76 -7.90 -8.98
CA ARG A 51 -30.20 -7.62 -9.02
C ARG A 51 -30.68 -7.54 -10.48
N ALA A 52 -32.00 -7.60 -10.68
CA ALA A 52 -32.61 -7.41 -12.00
C ALA A 52 -32.10 -6.13 -12.70
N GLY A 53 -31.86 -6.21 -14.00
CA GLY A 53 -31.36 -5.11 -14.83
C GLY A 53 -29.89 -4.71 -14.63
N GLN A 54 -29.13 -5.35 -13.73
CA GLN A 54 -27.73 -4.96 -13.49
C GLN A 54 -26.75 -5.60 -14.49
N THR A 55 -25.89 -4.78 -15.08
CA THR A 55 -24.75 -5.21 -15.92
C THR A 55 -23.44 -5.15 -15.15
N LEU A 56 -22.44 -5.92 -15.60
CA LEU A 56 -21.10 -5.94 -15.00
C LEU A 56 -20.47 -4.53 -14.96
N ALA A 57 -20.66 -3.74 -16.01
CA ALA A 57 -20.21 -2.34 -16.08
C ALA A 57 -20.95 -1.40 -15.10
N ALA A 58 -22.25 -1.62 -14.85
CA ALA A 58 -22.99 -0.84 -13.86
C ALA A 58 -22.53 -1.15 -12.42
N ILE A 59 -22.25 -2.43 -12.14
CA ILE A 59 -21.72 -2.89 -10.85
C ILE A 59 -20.29 -2.37 -10.65
N ALA A 60 -19.42 -2.44 -11.66
CA ALA A 60 -18.06 -1.91 -11.61
C ALA A 60 -18.04 -0.41 -11.23
N ARG A 61 -18.84 0.42 -11.91
CA ARG A 61 -18.99 1.84 -11.55
C ARG A 61 -19.48 2.05 -10.11
N ARG A 62 -20.48 1.27 -9.66
CA ARG A 62 -21.08 1.37 -8.32
C ARG A 62 -20.08 1.04 -7.20
N HIS A 63 -19.12 0.16 -7.47
CA HIS A 63 -18.08 -0.24 -6.52
C HIS A 63 -16.73 0.43 -6.76
N HIS A 64 -16.66 1.37 -7.71
CA HIS A 64 -15.46 2.15 -8.07
C HIS A 64 -14.25 1.29 -8.49
N VAL A 65 -14.52 0.19 -9.19
CA VAL A 65 -13.50 -0.70 -9.80
C VAL A 65 -13.60 -0.65 -11.34
N SER A 66 -12.53 -1.03 -12.04
CA SER A 66 -12.59 -1.15 -13.51
C SER A 66 -13.42 -2.37 -13.94
N LEU A 67 -13.94 -2.32 -15.17
CA LEU A 67 -14.70 -3.44 -15.76
C LEU A 67 -13.83 -4.68 -15.97
N SER A 68 -12.57 -4.49 -16.39
CA SER A 68 -11.54 -5.53 -16.52
C SER A 68 -11.27 -6.23 -15.19
N ASN A 69 -10.98 -5.46 -14.14
CA ASN A 69 -10.65 -5.99 -12.81
C ASN A 69 -11.85 -6.73 -12.19
N LEU A 70 -13.07 -6.18 -12.30
CA LEU A 70 -14.27 -6.90 -11.85
C LEU A 70 -14.55 -8.17 -12.67
N ALA A 71 -14.27 -8.17 -13.97
CA ALA A 71 -14.41 -9.36 -14.81
C ALA A 71 -13.40 -10.44 -14.40
N GLY A 72 -12.12 -10.08 -14.29
CA GLY A 72 -11.03 -10.97 -13.86
C GLY A 72 -11.27 -11.59 -12.49
N ALA A 73 -11.71 -10.79 -11.50
CA ALA A 73 -12.00 -11.27 -10.14
C ALA A 73 -13.12 -12.31 -10.07
N ASN A 74 -13.94 -12.42 -11.12
CA ASN A 74 -15.02 -13.39 -11.25
C ASN A 74 -14.77 -14.42 -12.37
N ARG A 75 -13.56 -14.42 -12.98
CA ARG A 75 -13.19 -15.22 -14.17
C ARG A 75 -14.17 -15.05 -15.35
N LEU A 76 -14.80 -13.88 -15.45
CA LEU A 76 -15.74 -13.52 -16.53
C LEU A 76 -15.02 -12.83 -17.69
N ARG A 77 -15.64 -12.86 -18.87
CA ARG A 77 -15.36 -11.88 -19.93
C ARG A 77 -16.02 -10.54 -19.57
N THR A 78 -15.45 -9.43 -20.00
CA THR A 78 -16.03 -8.08 -19.79
C THR A 78 -17.42 -7.89 -20.42
N THR A 79 -17.75 -8.73 -21.42
CA THR A 79 -19.05 -8.80 -22.12
C THR A 79 -20.03 -9.82 -21.52
N ALA A 80 -19.70 -10.47 -20.39
CA ALA A 80 -20.56 -11.49 -19.79
C ALA A 80 -21.93 -10.94 -19.36
N ARG A 81 -23.00 -11.66 -19.74
CA ARG A 81 -24.34 -11.46 -19.16
C ARG A 81 -24.35 -12.01 -17.74
N LEU A 82 -25.07 -11.34 -16.84
CA LEU A 82 -25.16 -11.71 -15.42
C LEU A 82 -26.54 -12.28 -15.11
N MET A 83 -26.58 -13.28 -14.22
CA MET A 83 -27.83 -13.87 -13.74
C MET A 83 -28.31 -13.15 -12.48
N VAL A 84 -29.61 -12.97 -12.33
CA VAL A 84 -30.19 -12.40 -11.09
C VAL A 84 -29.90 -13.36 -9.92
N GLY A 85 -29.42 -12.83 -8.80
CA GLY A 85 -28.99 -13.62 -7.65
C GLY A 85 -27.55 -14.15 -7.73
N GLN A 86 -26.87 -14.04 -8.88
CA GLN A 86 -25.43 -14.33 -8.99
C GLN A 86 -24.66 -13.47 -7.98
N VAL A 87 -23.73 -14.08 -7.25
CA VAL A 87 -22.84 -13.36 -6.33
C VAL A 87 -21.55 -13.05 -7.07
N LEU A 88 -21.20 -11.77 -7.18
CA LEU A 88 -19.92 -11.32 -7.70
C LEU A 88 -18.98 -10.94 -6.57
N VAL A 89 -17.73 -11.38 -6.71
CA VAL A 89 -16.58 -10.91 -5.94
C VAL A 89 -16.18 -9.53 -6.46
N VAL A 90 -16.17 -8.52 -5.60
CA VAL A 90 -15.66 -7.18 -5.92
C VAL A 90 -14.16 -7.14 -5.58
N PRO A 91 -13.30 -6.66 -6.51
CA PRO A 91 -11.87 -6.51 -6.27
C PRO A 91 -11.54 -5.74 -4.99
N GLU A 92 -10.39 -6.08 -4.42
CA GLU A 92 -9.78 -5.30 -3.35
C GLU A 92 -9.08 -4.06 -3.93
N GLU A 93 -9.24 -2.91 -3.29
CA GLU A 93 -8.40 -1.74 -3.54
C GLU A 93 -6.92 -2.12 -3.30
N GLY A 94 -6.06 -1.77 -4.26
CA GLY A 94 -4.65 -2.17 -4.33
C GLY A 94 -4.37 -3.45 -5.13
N VAL A 95 -5.40 -4.07 -5.74
CA VAL A 95 -5.30 -5.37 -6.40
C VAL A 95 -5.98 -5.34 -7.77
N ALA A 96 -5.27 -5.84 -8.78
CA ALA A 96 -5.81 -6.11 -10.11
C ALA A 96 -5.99 -7.62 -10.32
N TYR A 97 -7.15 -8.03 -10.79
CA TYR A 97 -7.41 -9.40 -11.24
C TYR A 97 -7.42 -9.43 -12.77
N VAL A 98 -6.59 -10.31 -13.34
CA VAL A 98 -6.35 -10.40 -14.80
C VAL A 98 -7.62 -10.80 -15.53
N ALA A 99 -8.08 -9.98 -16.49
CA ALA A 99 -9.22 -10.32 -17.34
C ALA A 99 -8.84 -11.37 -18.39
N VAL A 100 -9.83 -12.07 -18.96
CA VAL A 100 -9.61 -13.08 -20.01
C VAL A 100 -8.89 -12.44 -21.22
N GLY A 101 -7.66 -12.90 -21.49
CA GLY A 101 -6.83 -12.39 -22.60
C GLY A 101 -6.02 -11.12 -22.29
N GLN A 102 -5.95 -10.69 -21.03
CA GLN A 102 -5.25 -9.45 -20.64
C GLN A 102 -3.75 -9.67 -20.39
N THR A 103 -2.89 -8.85 -20.99
CA THR A 103 -1.42 -8.91 -20.80
C THR A 103 -0.96 -8.09 -19.60
N LEU A 104 0.25 -8.34 -19.08
CA LEU A 104 0.86 -7.55 -18.01
C LEU A 104 0.93 -6.05 -18.36
N SER A 105 1.34 -5.73 -19.59
CA SER A 105 1.39 -4.36 -20.11
C SER A 105 0.02 -3.69 -20.27
N GLN A 106 -1.08 -4.45 -20.41
CA GLN A 106 -2.44 -3.94 -20.37
C GLN A 106 -2.90 -3.68 -18.92
N VAL A 107 -2.66 -4.61 -17.98
CA VAL A 107 -2.97 -4.41 -16.56
C VAL A 107 -2.21 -3.20 -16.01
N ALA A 108 -0.92 -3.10 -16.30
CA ALA A 108 -0.05 -2.01 -15.85
C ALA A 108 -0.58 -0.65 -16.33
N ARG A 109 -0.84 -0.52 -17.65
CA ARG A 109 -1.38 0.70 -18.26
C ARG A 109 -2.76 1.09 -17.70
N GLU A 110 -3.65 0.13 -17.45
CA GLU A 110 -4.97 0.41 -16.84
C GLU A 110 -4.86 0.96 -15.41
N ASN A 111 -3.80 0.59 -14.68
CA ASN A 111 -3.56 1.03 -13.30
C ASN A 111 -2.54 2.19 -13.21
N ASN A 112 -2.05 2.72 -14.34
CA ASN A 112 -1.07 3.81 -14.45
C ASN A 112 0.31 3.48 -13.85
N VAL A 113 0.75 2.23 -13.98
CA VAL A 113 2.10 1.74 -13.64
C VAL A 113 2.76 1.13 -14.88
N THR A 114 4.06 0.84 -14.83
CA THR A 114 4.78 0.13 -15.90
C THR A 114 4.75 -1.40 -15.68
N SER A 115 5.11 -2.16 -16.72
CA SER A 115 5.12 -3.63 -16.65
C SER A 115 6.15 -4.12 -15.64
N GLU A 116 7.31 -3.46 -15.57
CA GLU A 116 8.48 -3.78 -14.74
C GLU A 116 8.19 -3.51 -13.26
N GLN A 117 7.42 -2.45 -12.97
CA GLN A 117 6.93 -2.14 -11.63
C GLN A 117 5.93 -3.20 -11.15
N LEU A 118 4.96 -3.55 -12.00
CA LEU A 118 3.93 -4.54 -11.69
C LEU A 118 4.53 -5.97 -11.57
N ALA A 119 5.51 -6.30 -12.41
CA ALA A 119 6.31 -7.51 -12.34
C ALA A 119 7.02 -7.63 -10.98
N ARG A 120 7.83 -6.62 -10.62
CA ARG A 120 8.57 -6.55 -9.35
C ARG A 120 7.67 -6.64 -8.12
N ALA A 121 6.55 -5.92 -8.10
CA ALA A 121 5.58 -5.97 -7.00
C ALA A 121 4.95 -7.36 -6.79
N ASN A 122 4.97 -8.22 -7.81
CA ASN A 122 4.41 -9.57 -7.77
C ASN A 122 5.48 -10.69 -7.80
N ARG A 123 6.78 -10.34 -7.92
CA ARG A 123 7.90 -11.28 -8.07
C ARG A 123 7.71 -12.24 -9.26
N ILE A 124 7.34 -11.68 -10.41
CA ILE A 124 7.23 -12.38 -11.70
C ILE A 124 8.08 -11.66 -12.74
N GLU A 125 8.43 -12.34 -13.84
CA GLU A 125 9.12 -11.71 -14.97
C GLU A 125 8.16 -10.89 -15.85
N VAL A 126 8.69 -9.91 -16.58
CA VAL A 126 7.91 -8.94 -17.37
C VAL A 126 7.16 -9.57 -18.55
N ASP A 127 7.67 -10.69 -19.08
CA ASP A 127 7.10 -11.49 -20.16
C ASP A 127 6.16 -12.61 -19.68
N THR A 128 6.01 -12.80 -18.35
CA THR A 128 5.19 -13.86 -17.75
C THR A 128 3.78 -13.91 -18.32
N MET A 129 3.41 -15.05 -18.92
CA MET A 129 2.06 -15.25 -19.46
C MET A 129 1.01 -15.35 -18.35
N LEU A 130 0.20 -14.29 -18.22
CA LEU A 130 -0.80 -14.16 -17.17
C LEU A 130 -2.03 -15.06 -17.37
N GLN A 131 -2.54 -15.60 -16.26
CA GLN A 131 -3.70 -16.50 -16.24
C GLN A 131 -5.00 -15.74 -15.94
N PRO A 132 -6.15 -16.07 -16.57
CA PRO A 132 -7.43 -15.42 -16.28
C PRO A 132 -7.85 -15.55 -14.81
N GLY A 133 -8.07 -14.42 -14.14
CA GLY A 133 -8.36 -14.32 -12.72
C GLY A 133 -7.14 -14.44 -11.79
N GLN A 134 -5.91 -14.43 -12.33
CA GLN A 134 -4.70 -14.25 -11.53
C GLN A 134 -4.76 -12.93 -10.76
N ARG A 135 -4.41 -12.98 -9.48
CA ARG A 135 -4.38 -11.83 -8.57
C ARG A 135 -3.00 -11.18 -8.62
N LEU A 136 -2.95 -9.92 -9.06
CA LEU A 136 -1.76 -9.09 -9.04
C LEU A 136 -1.92 -7.95 -8.02
N VAL A 137 -0.93 -7.78 -7.15
CA VAL A 137 -0.80 -6.64 -6.25
C VAL A 137 -0.26 -5.46 -7.04
N LEU A 138 -0.82 -4.26 -6.85
CA LEU A 138 -0.29 -3.04 -7.46
C LEU A 138 0.91 -2.50 -6.66
N PRO A 139 1.91 -1.88 -7.31
CA PRO A 139 3.02 -1.22 -6.62
C PRO A 139 2.56 -0.26 -5.51
N GLY A 140 3.14 -0.39 -4.32
CA GLY A 140 2.72 0.37 -3.14
C GLY A 140 1.46 -0.19 -2.45
N HIS A 141 1.06 -1.42 -2.74
CA HIS A 141 -0.04 -2.11 -2.06
C HIS A 141 0.33 -3.47 -1.44
N GLU A 142 1.61 -3.84 -1.48
CA GLU A 142 2.20 -5.05 -0.90
C GLU A 142 1.82 -5.20 0.58
N ASN A 143 1.95 -4.12 1.35
CA ASN A 143 1.72 -4.08 2.79
C ASN A 143 0.30 -3.58 3.19
N THR A 144 -0.65 -3.53 2.25
CA THR A 144 -1.99 -2.93 2.49
C THR A 144 -2.77 -3.60 3.64
N ALA A 145 -2.57 -4.89 3.91
CA ALA A 145 -3.25 -5.58 5.01
C ALA A 145 -2.79 -5.06 6.38
N ALA A 146 -1.48 -5.00 6.62
CA ALA A 146 -0.90 -4.46 7.86
C ALA A 146 -1.24 -2.97 8.05
N ALA A 147 -1.14 -2.18 6.98
CA ALA A 147 -1.54 -0.77 7.02
C ALA A 147 -3.02 -0.58 7.40
N ARG A 148 -3.93 -1.38 6.83
CA ARG A 148 -5.36 -1.35 7.20
C ARG A 148 -5.62 -1.77 8.66
N GLN A 149 -4.78 -2.63 9.25
CA GLN A 149 -4.85 -3.01 10.67
C GLN A 149 -4.35 -1.89 11.59
N GLN A 150 -3.22 -1.26 11.26
CA GLN A 150 -2.61 -0.18 12.07
C GLN A 150 -3.34 1.16 11.95
N TYR A 151 -3.83 1.49 10.75
CA TYR A 151 -4.34 2.83 10.41
C TYR A 151 -5.83 2.89 10.10
N GLY A 152 -6.49 1.75 9.90
CA GLY A 152 -7.87 1.65 9.43
C GLY A 152 -8.01 1.85 7.92
N ARG A 153 -9.25 1.74 7.41
CA ARG A 153 -9.58 2.09 6.01
C ARG A 153 -9.99 3.56 5.90
N PRO A 154 -9.59 4.29 4.85
CA PRO A 154 -10.04 5.65 4.61
C PRO A 154 -11.56 5.71 4.47
N ARG A 155 -12.21 6.62 5.22
CA ARG A 155 -13.68 6.81 5.17
C ARG A 155 -14.19 7.26 3.79
N ASN A 156 -13.34 7.90 3.00
CA ASN A 156 -13.64 8.44 1.68
C ASN A 156 -12.36 8.38 0.81
N PRO A 157 -12.08 7.26 0.12
CA PRO A 157 -10.96 7.17 -0.80
C PRO A 157 -10.98 8.29 -1.85
N GLY A 158 -9.80 8.80 -2.23
CA GLY A 158 -9.65 9.93 -3.12
C GLY A 158 -10.03 11.30 -2.53
N VAL A 159 -10.39 11.38 -1.23
CA VAL A 159 -10.74 12.64 -0.55
C VAL A 159 -9.71 13.00 0.51
N VAL A 160 -8.68 13.71 0.07
CA VAL A 160 -7.55 14.11 0.92
C VAL A 160 -7.89 15.37 1.72
N THR A 161 -7.34 15.48 2.91
CA THR A 161 -7.36 16.71 3.72
C THR A 161 -5.95 17.24 3.85
N PHE A 162 -5.70 18.42 3.30
CA PHE A 162 -4.43 19.11 3.35
C PHE A 162 -4.49 20.28 4.35
N PHE A 163 -3.35 20.60 4.96
CA PHE A 163 -3.13 21.84 5.72
C PHE A 163 -1.79 22.43 5.32
N ARG A 164 -1.75 23.69 4.84
CA ARG A 164 -0.48 24.35 4.50
C ARG A 164 0.05 25.09 5.72
N PHE A 165 1.23 24.71 6.20
CA PHE A 165 1.76 25.24 7.45
C PHE A 165 2.09 26.74 7.39
N SER A 166 2.60 27.23 6.25
CA SER A 166 2.99 28.63 6.08
C SER A 166 1.83 29.62 6.02
N SER A 167 0.70 29.24 5.43
CA SER A 167 -0.49 30.10 5.29
C SER A 167 -1.66 29.74 6.22
N ARG A 168 -1.55 28.62 6.95
CA ARG A 168 -2.58 28.04 7.84
C ARG A 168 -3.89 27.63 7.13
N GLU A 169 -3.89 27.61 5.80
CA GLU A 169 -5.03 27.19 4.98
C GLU A 169 -5.31 25.68 5.14
N THR A 170 -6.58 25.31 5.26
CA THR A 170 -7.05 23.91 5.22
C THR A 170 -7.84 23.66 3.95
N LEU A 171 -7.54 22.58 3.23
CA LEU A 171 -8.23 22.20 1.99
C LEU A 171 -8.64 20.72 2.05
N ARG A 172 -9.95 20.45 2.10
CA ARG A 172 -10.50 19.08 2.05
C ARG A 172 -11.20 18.87 0.71
N ILE A 173 -10.62 18.07 -0.16
CA ILE A 173 -11.05 17.96 -1.57
C ILE A 173 -11.05 16.52 -2.07
N ARG A 174 -12.01 16.21 -2.95
CA ARG A 174 -11.94 15.01 -3.80
C ARG A 174 -10.96 15.28 -4.94
N VAL A 175 -9.79 14.67 -4.86
CA VAL A 175 -8.65 14.88 -5.77
C VAL A 175 -8.83 14.10 -7.08
N LEU A 176 -9.21 12.82 -6.98
CA LEU A 176 -9.44 11.94 -8.13
C LEU A 176 -10.95 11.75 -8.43
N ASP A 177 -11.28 11.42 -9.68
CA ASP A 177 -12.60 10.92 -10.06
C ASP A 177 -12.75 9.41 -9.77
N SER A 178 -13.92 8.84 -10.07
CA SER A 178 -14.19 7.39 -9.91
C SER A 178 -13.47 6.49 -10.92
N ARG A 179 -12.48 7.01 -11.66
CA ARG A 179 -11.57 6.31 -12.57
C ARG A 179 -10.10 6.55 -12.20
N GLY A 180 -9.82 7.15 -11.04
CA GLY A 180 -8.46 7.49 -10.60
C GLY A 180 -7.83 8.71 -11.30
N ARG A 181 -8.60 9.47 -12.09
CA ARG A 181 -8.09 10.63 -12.84
C ARG A 181 -8.14 11.91 -12.00
N PRO A 182 -7.07 12.71 -11.93
CA PRO A 182 -7.09 14.02 -11.29
C PRO A 182 -8.21 14.92 -11.81
N ARG A 183 -8.92 15.60 -10.89
CA ARG A 183 -10.00 16.51 -11.24
C ARG A 183 -9.43 17.91 -11.47
N ARG A 184 -9.70 18.54 -12.62
CA ARG A 184 -9.19 19.90 -12.96
C ARG A 184 -9.37 20.92 -11.82
N ALA A 185 -10.55 21.00 -11.22
CA ALA A 185 -10.82 21.88 -10.08
C ALA A 185 -9.97 21.56 -8.83
N ALA A 186 -9.67 20.28 -8.58
CA ALA A 186 -8.78 19.87 -7.50
C ALA A 186 -7.32 20.23 -7.81
N ARG A 187 -6.89 20.12 -9.07
CA ARG A 187 -5.56 20.55 -9.53
C ARG A 187 -5.38 22.05 -9.30
N THR A 188 -6.32 22.89 -9.77
CA THR A 188 -6.29 24.35 -9.53
C THR A 188 -6.25 24.72 -8.05
N GLN A 189 -7.09 24.09 -7.21
CA GLN A 189 -7.12 24.38 -5.77
C GLN A 189 -5.85 23.91 -5.04
N LEU A 190 -5.28 22.76 -5.44
CA LEU A 190 -4.04 22.25 -4.88
C LEU A 190 -2.84 23.10 -5.32
N SER A 191 -2.77 23.56 -6.57
CA SER A 191 -1.76 24.52 -7.04
C SER A 191 -1.75 25.80 -6.22
N ARG A 192 -2.92 26.35 -5.88
CA ARG A 192 -3.00 27.51 -4.97
C ARG A 192 -2.53 27.17 -3.56
N LEU A 193 -2.90 26.02 -3.01
CA LEU A 193 -2.45 25.61 -1.67
C LEU A 193 -0.93 25.33 -1.62
N MET A 194 -0.37 24.78 -2.69
CA MET A 194 1.04 24.42 -2.86
C MET A 194 1.90 25.56 -3.44
N ARG A 195 1.37 26.78 -3.55
CA ARG A 195 2.11 27.96 -4.04
C ARG A 195 3.38 28.27 -3.25
N GLU A 196 4.22 29.12 -3.80
CA GLU A 196 5.47 29.52 -3.16
C GLU A 196 5.27 30.13 -1.74
N ARG A 197 6.31 30.09 -0.90
CA ARG A 197 6.25 30.65 0.45
C ARG A 197 6.60 32.14 0.41
N GLY A 198 5.62 33.01 0.69
CA GLY A 198 5.82 34.46 0.82
C GLY A 198 5.44 35.27 -0.40
N SER A 199 5.10 34.60 -1.51
CA SER A 199 4.45 35.17 -2.69
C SER A 199 3.14 34.41 -2.95
N ASP A 200 2.31 34.93 -3.88
CA ASP A 200 1.18 34.16 -4.43
C ASP A 200 1.54 33.43 -5.74
N ALA A 201 2.85 33.26 -6.05
CA ALA A 201 3.29 32.60 -7.28
C ALA A 201 2.92 31.10 -7.28
N THR A 202 2.13 30.69 -8.28
CA THR A 202 1.65 29.32 -8.45
C THR A 202 2.25 28.66 -9.69
N HIS A 203 2.60 27.38 -9.59
CA HIS A 203 2.76 26.49 -10.74
C HIS A 203 1.66 25.43 -10.72
N GLU A 204 1.30 24.85 -11.87
CA GLU A 204 0.39 23.71 -11.86
C GLU A 204 1.05 22.50 -11.17
N VAL A 205 0.35 21.89 -10.21
CA VAL A 205 0.81 20.63 -9.58
C VAL A 205 0.71 19.49 -10.58
N ASP A 206 1.73 18.63 -10.59
CA ASP A 206 1.80 17.44 -11.44
C ASP A 206 0.67 16.44 -11.14
N GLU A 207 0.11 15.86 -12.19
CA GLU A 207 -0.97 14.88 -12.09
C GLU A 207 -0.52 13.53 -11.53
N ARG A 208 0.75 13.12 -11.71
CA ARG A 208 1.29 11.93 -11.03
C ARG A 208 1.44 12.22 -9.53
N LEU A 209 1.94 13.39 -9.15
CA LEU A 209 2.04 13.80 -7.74
C LEU A 209 0.66 13.86 -7.06
N MET A 210 -0.38 14.35 -7.75
CA MET A 210 -1.76 14.30 -7.26
C MET A 210 -2.26 12.87 -6.97
N ARG A 211 -1.86 11.88 -7.78
CA ARG A 211 -2.18 10.46 -7.54
C ARG A 211 -1.41 9.88 -6.36
N LEU A 212 -0.11 10.17 -6.24
CA LEU A 212 0.72 9.73 -5.12
C LEU A 212 0.24 10.29 -3.78
N LEU A 213 -0.10 11.58 -3.70
CA LEU A 213 -0.62 12.21 -2.48
C LEU A 213 -1.94 11.58 -2.00
N VAL A 214 -2.76 11.06 -2.92
CA VAL A 214 -3.96 10.29 -2.61
C VAL A 214 -3.60 8.89 -2.13
N GLN A 215 -2.72 8.19 -2.83
CA GLN A 215 -2.27 6.84 -2.46
C GLN A 215 -1.65 6.82 -1.04
N VAL A 216 -0.80 7.81 -0.72
CA VAL A 216 -0.23 8.04 0.62
C VAL A 216 -1.32 8.37 1.65
N SER A 217 -2.21 9.33 1.36
CA SER A 217 -3.36 9.65 2.23
C SER A 217 -4.16 8.41 2.61
N ASP A 218 -4.54 7.61 1.61
CA ASP A 218 -5.47 6.50 1.75
C ASP A 218 -4.81 5.25 2.35
N HIS A 219 -3.52 5.00 2.08
CA HIS A 219 -2.71 3.97 2.77
C HIS A 219 -2.73 4.17 4.29
N PHE A 220 -2.51 5.40 4.75
CA PHE A 220 -2.52 5.78 6.17
C PHE A 220 -3.93 6.06 6.72
N GLY A 221 -4.99 5.51 6.10
CA GLY A 221 -6.36 5.56 6.60
C GLY A 221 -7.11 6.88 6.34
N GLY A 222 -6.67 7.69 5.37
CA GLY A 222 -7.27 8.98 5.03
C GLY A 222 -6.83 10.12 5.95
N ARG A 223 -5.62 10.01 6.52
CA ARG A 223 -5.02 11.01 7.44
C ARG A 223 -4.73 12.33 6.75
N LYS A 224 -4.65 13.41 7.55
CA LYS A 224 -4.35 14.76 7.06
C LYS A 224 -2.87 14.88 6.66
N LEU A 225 -2.62 15.47 5.50
CA LEU A 225 -1.27 15.85 5.06
C LEU A 225 -0.99 17.31 5.45
N TYR A 226 0.07 17.52 6.23
CA TYR A 226 0.61 18.83 6.55
C TYR A 226 1.66 19.19 5.51
N ILE A 227 1.28 20.05 4.56
CA ILE A 227 2.17 20.57 3.53
C ILE A 227 3.07 21.64 4.15
N ILE A 228 4.38 21.44 4.05
CA ILE A 228 5.40 22.42 4.43
C ILE A 228 5.74 23.26 3.20
N SER A 229 6.15 22.61 2.11
CA SER A 229 6.51 23.23 0.84
C SER A 229 5.87 22.54 -0.36
N GLY A 230 5.75 23.27 -1.47
CA GLY A 230 5.16 22.81 -2.73
C GLY A 230 5.96 23.36 -3.90
N PHE A 231 5.34 24.14 -4.78
CA PHE A 231 6.07 24.95 -5.76
C PHE A 231 7.06 25.91 -5.07
N ARG A 232 8.21 26.12 -5.71
CA ARG A 232 9.23 27.11 -5.36
C ARG A 232 9.84 27.63 -6.67
N GLY A 233 10.07 28.94 -6.79
CA GLY A 233 10.95 29.48 -7.81
C GLY A 233 12.38 28.94 -7.68
N ALA A 234 13.18 29.08 -8.74
CA ALA A 234 14.62 28.86 -8.65
C ALA A 234 15.26 29.97 -7.80
N GLY A 235 16.21 29.62 -6.94
CA GLY A 235 16.87 30.57 -6.03
C GLY A 235 17.19 29.98 -4.66
N GLY A 236 18.22 30.54 -4.02
CA GLY A 236 18.80 29.98 -2.78
C GLY A 236 19.19 28.51 -2.98
N TYR A 237 18.82 27.64 -2.05
CA TYR A 237 19.04 26.19 -2.18
C TYR A 237 18.11 25.47 -3.19
N THR A 238 17.26 26.19 -3.94
CA THR A 238 16.39 25.61 -4.98
C THR A 238 17.03 25.76 -6.35
N ARG A 239 17.78 24.75 -6.80
CA ARG A 239 18.31 24.63 -8.17
C ARG A 239 17.16 24.63 -9.20
N GLU A 240 17.37 25.18 -10.39
CA GLU A 240 16.38 25.20 -11.49
C GLU A 240 15.86 23.80 -11.87
N SER A 241 16.74 22.80 -11.80
CA SER A 241 16.43 21.38 -12.05
C SER A 241 15.61 20.71 -10.93
N SER A 242 15.39 21.38 -9.80
CA SER A 242 14.59 20.84 -8.70
C SER A 242 13.14 20.64 -9.10
N ARG A 243 12.55 19.50 -8.75
CA ARG A 243 11.13 19.20 -9.03
C ARG A 243 10.15 20.15 -8.35
N HIS A 244 10.58 20.94 -7.37
CA HIS A 244 9.79 22.04 -6.82
C HIS A 244 9.54 23.18 -7.82
N THR A 245 10.46 23.45 -8.76
CA THR A 245 10.27 24.48 -9.81
C THR A 245 9.23 24.06 -10.85
N ARG A 246 8.91 22.77 -10.93
CA ARG A 246 8.04 22.15 -11.93
C ARG A 246 6.67 21.70 -11.37
N GLY A 247 6.39 22.00 -10.10
CA GLY A 247 5.18 21.49 -9.40
C GLY A 247 5.17 19.96 -9.21
N GLN A 248 6.33 19.31 -9.31
CA GLN A 248 6.55 17.85 -9.30
C GLN A 248 7.05 17.34 -7.94
N ALA A 249 7.20 18.19 -6.92
CA ALA A 249 7.66 17.82 -5.58
C ALA A 249 6.84 18.47 -4.46
N VAL A 250 6.89 17.84 -3.27
CA VAL A 250 6.20 18.30 -2.06
C VAL A 250 6.96 17.88 -0.80
N ASP A 251 7.13 18.83 0.12
CA ASP A 251 7.72 18.59 1.44
C ASP A 251 6.55 18.52 2.45
N PHE A 252 6.32 17.37 3.09
CA PHE A 252 5.13 17.15 3.92
C PHE A 252 5.34 16.21 5.12
N ARG A 253 4.39 16.21 6.06
CA ARG A 253 4.26 15.21 7.13
C ARG A 253 2.80 14.83 7.32
N MET A 254 2.50 13.78 8.09
CA MET A 254 1.14 13.27 8.26
C MET A 254 0.64 13.33 9.71
N ASP A 255 -0.68 13.46 9.88
CA ASP A 255 -1.31 13.44 11.21
C ASP A 255 -1.13 12.07 11.89
N ARG A 256 -0.38 12.02 12.99
CA ARG A 256 -0.18 10.79 13.80
C ARG A 256 0.34 9.60 12.97
N VAL A 257 1.44 9.84 12.24
CA VAL A 257 2.31 8.84 11.58
C VAL A 257 3.75 9.34 11.72
N SER A 258 4.72 8.47 11.94
CA SER A 258 6.13 8.88 11.98
C SER A 258 6.66 9.20 10.56
N ASN A 259 7.62 10.12 10.45
CA ASN A 259 8.28 10.39 9.18
C ASN A 259 9.06 9.17 8.65
N THR A 260 9.44 8.23 9.51
CA THR A 260 10.00 6.93 9.12
C THR A 260 8.96 6.04 8.43
N GLU A 261 7.75 5.92 8.95
CA GLU A 261 6.67 5.13 8.32
C GLU A 261 6.25 5.78 6.98
N VAL A 262 6.11 7.12 6.93
CA VAL A 262 5.82 7.84 5.69
C VAL A 262 6.93 7.63 4.65
N ARG A 263 8.20 7.75 5.05
CA ARG A 263 9.36 7.45 4.19
C ARG A 263 9.30 6.03 3.65
N ASP A 264 9.16 5.04 4.52
CA ASP A 264 9.25 3.63 4.13
C ASP A 264 8.08 3.20 3.26
N TYR A 265 6.89 3.81 3.43
CA TYR A 265 5.82 3.67 2.46
C TYR A 265 6.13 4.36 1.12
N CYS A 266 6.58 5.63 1.14
CA CYS A 266 6.94 6.35 -0.09
C CYS A 266 8.03 5.62 -0.90
N ARG A 267 8.99 4.95 -0.26
CA ARG A 267 10.03 4.15 -0.94
C ARG A 267 9.49 2.93 -1.69
N GLN A 268 8.27 2.46 -1.39
CA GLN A 268 7.57 1.41 -2.15
C GLN A 268 6.86 1.97 -3.41
N LEU A 269 6.73 3.30 -3.54
CA LEU A 269 6.05 3.93 -4.67
C LEU A 269 7.01 4.06 -5.87
N PRO A 270 6.64 3.55 -7.05
CA PRO A 270 7.55 3.50 -8.20
C PRO A 270 7.75 4.87 -8.83
N ASP A 271 8.94 5.07 -9.40
CA ASP A 271 9.49 6.30 -9.97
C ASP A 271 9.16 7.55 -9.14
N THR A 272 9.52 7.46 -7.86
CA THR A 272 9.44 8.58 -6.91
C THR A 272 10.83 8.94 -6.40
N GLY A 273 11.04 10.23 -6.12
CA GLY A 273 12.13 10.70 -5.29
C GLY A 273 11.67 10.79 -3.85
N VAL A 274 12.36 10.12 -2.94
CA VAL A 274 12.04 10.15 -1.50
C VAL A 274 13.23 10.69 -0.72
N GLY A 275 13.09 11.90 -0.19
CA GLY A 275 14.07 12.50 0.69
C GLY A 275 13.66 12.35 2.15
N TYR A 276 14.50 11.73 2.97
CA TYR A 276 14.29 11.62 4.41
C TYR A 276 15.20 12.59 5.15
N TYR A 277 14.61 13.40 6.04
CA TYR A 277 15.30 14.46 6.76
C TYR A 277 15.22 14.22 8.28
N PRO A 278 16.17 13.47 8.90
CA PRO A 278 16.06 13.07 10.31
C PRO A 278 16.07 14.25 11.27
N ASN A 279 16.76 15.34 10.89
CA ASN A 279 16.90 16.57 11.67
C ASN A 279 15.85 17.65 11.27
N SER A 280 14.80 17.25 10.54
CA SER A 280 13.70 18.10 10.10
C SER A 280 12.34 17.46 10.39
N THR A 281 11.27 18.21 10.13
CA THR A 281 9.90 17.79 10.47
C THR A 281 9.14 17.12 9.33
N PHE A 282 9.75 16.88 8.16
CA PHE A 282 9.06 16.40 6.96
C PHE A 282 9.75 15.24 6.23
N VAL A 283 8.99 14.60 5.33
CA VAL A 283 9.47 13.73 4.25
C VAL A 283 9.25 14.48 2.94
N HIS A 284 10.21 14.38 2.03
CA HIS A 284 10.10 14.89 0.66
C HIS A 284 9.60 13.78 -0.26
N LEU A 285 8.67 14.11 -1.17
CA LEU A 285 8.19 13.23 -2.22
C LEU A 285 8.15 13.96 -3.56
N ASP A 286 8.71 13.36 -4.60
CA ASP A 286 8.70 13.90 -5.97
C ASP A 286 8.39 12.84 -7.04
N THR A 287 8.09 13.28 -8.27
CA THR A 287 7.79 12.40 -9.42
C THR A 287 8.95 12.29 -10.42
N ARG A 288 9.29 11.04 -10.79
CA ARG A 288 10.46 10.71 -11.63
C ARG A 288 10.12 9.77 -12.80
N GLN A 289 11.17 9.38 -13.51
CA GLN A 289 11.20 8.26 -14.47
C GLN A 289 11.91 7.02 -13.88
N SER A 290 12.85 7.21 -12.95
CA SER A 290 13.48 6.20 -12.11
C SER A 290 13.30 6.54 -10.63
N SER A 291 13.15 5.55 -9.74
CA SER A 291 13.07 5.80 -8.30
C SER A 291 14.42 6.28 -7.74
N ALA A 292 14.40 7.12 -6.72
CA ALA A 292 15.61 7.55 -6.00
C ALA A 292 15.32 7.81 -4.52
N TYR A 293 16.30 7.58 -3.66
CA TYR A 293 16.20 7.76 -2.21
C TYR A 293 17.45 8.44 -1.67
N TRP A 294 17.27 9.40 -0.75
CA TRP A 294 18.38 10.04 -0.04
C TRP A 294 18.04 10.33 1.41
N VAL A 295 19.08 10.43 2.25
CA VAL A 295 18.99 10.93 3.61
C VAL A 295 19.79 12.22 3.71
N ASP A 296 19.15 13.28 4.20
CA ASP A 296 19.75 14.59 4.37
C ASP A 296 19.68 14.99 5.85
N TYR A 297 20.85 15.10 6.48
CA TYR A 297 21.01 15.42 7.89
C TYR A 297 20.99 16.93 8.19
N SER A 298 20.77 17.78 7.17
CA SER A 298 20.63 19.22 7.36
C SER A 298 19.42 19.58 8.24
N ARG A 299 19.53 20.70 8.96
CA ARG A 299 18.38 21.34 9.62
C ARG A 299 17.64 22.23 8.63
N SER A 300 16.40 22.59 8.97
CA SER A 300 15.58 23.50 8.16
C SER A 300 16.25 24.87 7.98
N GLY A 301 16.81 25.13 6.79
CA GLY A 301 17.52 26.36 6.44
C GLY A 301 19.03 26.21 6.27
N GLU A 302 19.59 25.03 6.55
CA GLU A 302 20.99 24.68 6.25
C GLU A 302 21.14 24.15 4.81
N ALA A 303 22.37 24.10 4.31
CA ALA A 303 22.71 23.39 3.08
C ALA A 303 22.65 21.85 3.28
N PRO A 304 22.33 21.06 2.23
CA PRO A 304 22.19 19.60 2.31
C PRO A 304 23.42 18.87 2.87
N GLN A 305 23.20 17.86 3.71
CA GLN A 305 24.25 17.08 4.37
C GLN A 305 23.97 15.57 4.23
N TYR A 306 24.55 14.92 3.20
CA TYR A 306 24.32 13.50 2.94
C TYR A 306 25.15 12.53 3.81
N ARG A 307 26.10 13.05 4.61
CA ARG A 307 26.91 12.27 5.57
C ARG A 307 26.52 12.58 7.01
N ARG A 308 26.37 11.53 7.84
CA ARG A 308 26.05 11.66 9.26
C ARG A 308 27.27 12.14 10.06
N ARG A 309 27.24 13.38 10.56
CA ARG A 309 28.28 13.93 11.45
C ARG A 309 28.49 13.01 12.67
N GLY A 310 29.74 12.61 12.92
CA GLY A 310 30.13 11.80 14.08
C GLY A 310 30.04 10.27 13.92
N GLY A 311 29.75 9.73 12.74
CA GLY A 311 29.79 8.29 12.48
C GLY A 311 31.21 7.76 12.28
N GLY A 312 31.78 7.10 13.29
CA GLY A 312 33.01 6.30 13.12
C GLY A 312 32.78 5.06 12.25
N ALA A 313 33.84 4.55 11.62
CA ALA A 313 33.73 3.49 10.61
C ALA A 313 33.35 2.13 11.21
N ALA A 314 32.17 1.62 10.87
CA ALA A 314 31.77 0.23 11.07
C ALA A 314 30.68 -0.19 10.07
N GLY A 315 31.04 -1.06 9.12
CA GLY A 315 30.13 -1.95 8.39
C GLY A 315 28.88 -1.35 7.70
N ALA A 316 29.04 -0.83 6.50
CA ALA A 316 27.96 -0.73 5.51
C ALA A 316 28.45 -1.32 4.19
N ALA A 317 27.83 -2.42 3.75
CA ALA A 317 28.09 -3.08 2.48
C ALA A 317 26.74 -3.41 1.83
N GLY A 318 26.65 -3.24 0.50
CA GLY A 318 25.41 -3.41 -0.25
C GLY A 318 24.59 -2.12 -0.37
N ASP A 319 24.79 -1.44 -1.50
CA ASP A 319 23.73 -1.08 -2.47
C ASP A 319 23.93 0.34 -3.07
N GLU A 320 25.11 0.58 -3.66
CA GLU A 320 25.33 1.71 -4.57
C GLU A 320 25.01 1.29 -6.02
N GLU A 321 23.77 1.54 -6.47
CA GLU A 321 23.43 1.54 -7.90
C GLU A 321 22.93 2.91 -8.36
N GLY A 322 23.80 3.64 -9.06
CA GLY A 322 23.42 4.22 -10.35
C GLY A 322 22.49 5.44 -10.40
N ASP A 323 22.77 6.50 -9.64
CA ASP A 323 22.75 7.85 -10.25
C ASP A 323 23.80 8.74 -9.57
N SER A 324 24.72 9.31 -10.34
CA SER A 324 25.90 9.97 -9.79
C SER A 324 25.58 11.38 -9.29
N ALA A 325 25.85 11.63 -8.01
CA ALA A 325 25.84 12.98 -7.43
C ALA A 325 27.08 13.78 -7.86
N ALA A 326 27.28 13.92 -9.17
CA ALA A 326 28.14 14.92 -9.77
C ALA A 326 27.30 16.17 -10.15
N ASP A 327 27.85 17.38 -10.18
CA ASP A 327 29.21 17.80 -9.85
C ASP A 327 29.26 18.64 -8.56
N ALA A 328 30.46 18.72 -7.96
CA ALA A 328 30.77 19.47 -6.76
C ALA A 328 31.93 20.45 -7.00
N SER A 329 31.75 21.36 -7.95
CA SER A 329 32.59 22.52 -8.17
C SER A 329 32.22 23.65 -7.19
N GLU A 330 33.23 24.23 -6.54
CA GLU A 330 33.10 25.40 -5.65
C GLU A 330 32.99 26.70 -6.47
N PRO A 331 32.28 27.74 -5.98
CA PRO A 331 32.29 29.06 -6.60
C PRO A 331 33.48 29.91 -6.11
N ASP A 332 34.19 30.53 -7.06
CA ASP A 332 34.97 31.76 -6.83
C ASP A 332 34.06 32.98 -6.62
#